data_AF-A0A1G7DLP1-F1
#
_entry.id   AF-A0A1G7DLP1-F1
#
_cell.length_a   1.000
_cell.length_b   1.000
_cell.length_c   1.000
_cell.angle_alpha   90.00
_cell.angle_beta   90.00
_cell.angle_gamma   90.00
#
_symmetry.space_group_name_H-M   'P 1'
#
loop_
_entity.id
_entity.type
_entity.pdbx_description
1 polymer ?
#
loop_
_entity_poly.entity_id
_entity_poly.type
_entity_poly.pdbx_seq_one_letter_code
_entity_poly.pdbx_strand_id
1 'polypeptide(L)'
;MNKLIIIGNGFDLAHGLPTSYKHFIDKFWENLRLNYKEDHIKELVYVNENNFNYLDESINNFSNILSSLQEYSDKNNYKFDNGNYTCKSYSSTGNIIFEFRNNFFKKINKKSIINWVDIENEYYQELKIKSKIKKADSIENDNNKEHSNSIKILNDEFEQIRSLFENYLMEHVTKKFYFDKDPSKANSLLNFIKEEPKRYSESNSHKSCLDEFPKEDELELKEFDNKFYEAYNHREVKKFIEDNKCHNIFLNFNYTHSIDQYCNIIKSSCSIRDENYFPTKMIQIHGRLNDRNNQMNFGFGDEMDTD
;
A
#
# COMPACT_ATOMS: atom_id res chain seq x y z
N MET A 1 -6.88 -17.85 23.38
CA MET A 1 -7.22 -17.03 22.20
C MET A 1 -5.96 -16.38 21.64
N ASN A 2 -5.74 -16.39 20.32
CA ASN A 2 -4.60 -15.67 19.72
C ASN A 2 -4.90 -14.17 19.68
N LYS A 3 -3.88 -13.33 19.86
CA LYS A 3 -4.01 -11.88 19.70
C LYS A 3 -3.74 -11.52 18.25
N LEU A 4 -4.76 -10.99 17.58
CA LEU A 4 -4.63 -10.52 16.20
C LEU A 4 -4.20 -9.05 16.19
N ILE A 5 -3.17 -8.73 15.40
CA ILE A 5 -2.66 -7.38 15.22
C ILE A 5 -2.65 -7.08 13.73
N ILE A 6 -3.49 -6.13 13.30
CA ILE A 6 -3.61 -5.75 11.90
C ILE A 6 -2.69 -4.55 11.63
N ILE A 7 -1.78 -4.72 10.68
CA ILE A 7 -0.80 -3.70 10.28
C ILE A 7 -1.10 -3.30 8.84
N GLY A 8 -1.50 -2.05 8.64
CA GLY A 8 -1.72 -1.45 7.32
C GLY A 8 -0.80 -0.27 7.05
N ASN A 9 -0.91 0.35 5.87
CA ASN A 9 0.06 1.34 5.40
C ASN A 9 0.19 2.57 6.33
N GLY A 10 -0.86 2.86 7.09
CA GLY A 10 -0.81 3.88 8.15
C GLY A 10 0.30 3.65 9.18
N PHE A 11 0.71 2.39 9.41
CA PHE A 11 1.86 2.06 10.25
C PHE A 11 3.16 2.59 9.66
N ASP A 12 3.43 2.34 8.37
CA ASP A 12 4.63 2.83 7.69
C ASP A 12 4.65 4.37 7.66
N LEU A 13 3.49 4.99 7.39
CA LEU A 13 3.35 6.44 7.40
C LEU A 13 3.59 7.05 8.79
N ALA A 14 3.12 6.40 9.87
CA ALA A 14 3.38 6.83 11.24
C ALA A 14 4.87 6.73 11.62
N HIS A 15 5.62 5.84 10.95
CA HIS A 15 7.09 5.75 11.06
C HIS A 15 7.82 6.75 10.15
N GLY A 16 7.09 7.62 9.44
CA GLY A 16 7.65 8.61 8.53
C GLY A 16 8.17 8.02 7.22
N LEU A 17 7.77 6.79 6.88
CA LEU A 17 8.18 6.15 5.63
C LEU A 17 7.32 6.68 4.47
N PRO A 18 7.93 7.02 3.32
CA PRO A 18 7.17 7.54 2.19
C PRO A 18 6.55 6.39 1.38
N THR A 19 5.55 5.70 1.94
CA THR A 19 4.98 4.47 1.34
C THR A 19 3.59 4.67 0.72
N SER A 20 3.00 5.86 0.83
CA SER A 20 1.73 6.18 0.15
C SER A 20 1.88 6.20 -1.38
N TYR A 21 0.79 5.90 -2.09
CA TYR A 21 0.71 6.07 -3.55
C TYR A 21 0.98 7.51 -3.98
N LYS A 22 0.63 8.51 -3.16
CA LYS A 22 0.96 9.91 -3.44
C LYS A 22 2.47 10.15 -3.46
N HIS A 23 3.21 9.63 -2.48
CA HIS A 23 4.67 9.79 -2.45
C HIS A 23 5.32 9.14 -3.68
N PHE A 24 4.81 7.99 -4.12
CA PHE A 24 5.23 7.34 -5.36
C PHE A 24 4.97 8.21 -6.60
N ILE A 25 3.74 8.68 -6.78
CA ILE A 25 3.35 9.48 -7.96
C ILE A 25 4.12 10.80 -8.00
N ASP A 26 4.20 11.51 -6.89
CA ASP A 26 4.95 12.77 -6.79
C ASP A 26 6.43 12.52 -7.14
N LYS A 27 7.02 11.44 -6.62
CA LYS A 27 8.42 11.08 -6.94
C LYS A 27 8.64 10.72 -8.39
N PHE A 28 7.67 10.08 -9.05
CA PHE A 28 7.73 9.82 -10.49
C PHE A 28 7.91 11.14 -11.27
N TRP A 29 7.09 12.15 -10.98
CA TRP A 29 7.15 13.44 -11.69
C TRP A 29 8.40 14.24 -11.35
N GLU A 30 8.83 14.23 -10.08
CA GLU A 30 10.08 14.86 -9.64
C GLU A 30 11.28 14.32 -10.42
N ASN A 31 11.32 13.01 -10.67
CA ASN A 31 12.42 12.35 -11.35
C ASN A 31 12.31 12.40 -12.89
N LEU A 32 11.17 12.80 -13.45
CA LEU A 32 10.89 12.69 -14.89
C LEU A 32 11.96 13.38 -15.75
N ARG A 33 12.45 14.55 -15.32
CA ARG A 33 13.53 15.28 -16.00
C ARG A 33 14.81 14.45 -16.17
N LEU A 34 15.08 13.56 -15.22
CA LEU A 34 16.30 12.75 -15.17
C LEU A 34 16.15 11.44 -15.95
N ASN A 35 14.95 10.86 -15.98
CA ASN A 35 14.73 9.50 -16.46
C ASN A 35 13.76 9.36 -17.64
N TYR A 36 13.24 10.44 -18.23
CA TYR A 36 12.28 10.37 -19.36
C TYR A 36 12.77 9.57 -20.58
N LYS A 37 14.07 9.31 -20.69
CA LYS A 37 14.67 8.51 -21.77
C LYS A 37 14.66 7.01 -21.49
N GLU A 38 14.41 6.59 -20.25
CA GLU A 38 14.40 5.18 -19.85
C GLU A 38 13.18 4.47 -20.45
N ASP A 39 13.36 3.23 -20.92
CA ASP A 39 12.34 2.52 -21.69
C ASP A 39 11.04 2.32 -20.90
N HIS A 40 11.15 1.97 -19.62
CA HIS A 40 9.98 1.79 -18.75
C HIS A 40 9.24 3.12 -18.44
N ILE A 41 9.91 4.28 -18.59
CA ILE A 41 9.27 5.60 -18.46
C ILE A 41 8.57 5.97 -19.77
N LYS A 42 9.19 5.66 -20.92
CA LYS A 42 8.60 5.85 -22.25
C LYS A 42 7.31 5.05 -22.45
N GLU A 43 7.18 3.92 -21.78
CA GLU A 43 5.94 3.13 -21.73
C GLU A 43 4.79 3.86 -21.03
N LEU A 44 5.10 4.76 -20.08
CA LEU A 44 4.10 5.55 -19.36
C LEU A 44 3.80 6.90 -20.00
N VAL A 45 4.84 7.63 -20.39
CA VAL A 45 4.75 8.98 -20.93
C VAL A 45 5.78 9.19 -22.03
N TYR A 46 5.39 9.93 -23.06
CA TYR A 46 6.30 10.40 -24.08
C TYR A 46 6.69 11.85 -23.81
N VAL A 47 7.99 12.13 -23.90
CA VAL A 47 8.59 13.46 -23.80
C VAL A 47 9.45 13.68 -25.04
N ASN A 48 9.22 14.77 -25.76
CA ASN A 48 10.03 15.11 -26.93
C ASN A 48 11.41 15.63 -26.49
N GLU A 49 12.48 14.94 -26.91
CA GLU A 49 13.86 15.25 -26.50
C GLU A 49 14.36 16.61 -26.99
N ASN A 50 13.73 17.21 -28.00
CA ASN A 50 14.07 18.54 -28.48
C ASN A 50 13.27 19.65 -27.78
N ASN A 51 12.25 19.28 -27.00
CA ASN A 51 11.26 20.20 -26.45
C ASN A 51 10.90 19.86 -25.00
N PHE A 52 11.90 19.58 -24.16
CA PHE A 52 11.71 19.18 -22.75
C PHE A 52 11.95 20.32 -21.74
N ASN A 53 12.12 21.56 -22.19
CA ASN A 53 12.45 22.70 -21.30
C ASN A 53 11.36 23.03 -20.27
N TYR A 54 10.15 22.46 -20.42
CA TYR A 54 9.11 22.52 -19.39
C TYR A 54 9.41 21.60 -18.19
N LEU A 55 10.35 20.66 -18.32
CA LEU A 55 10.83 19.83 -17.22
C LEU A 55 11.96 20.55 -16.49
N ASP A 56 11.66 21.28 -15.43
CA ASP A 56 12.63 21.93 -14.54
C ASP A 56 12.67 21.34 -13.13
N GLU A 57 13.56 21.88 -12.28
CA GLU A 57 13.78 21.43 -10.89
C GLU A 57 12.63 21.80 -9.94
N SER A 58 11.69 22.65 -10.36
CA SER A 58 10.53 23.02 -9.54
C SER A 58 9.42 21.96 -9.56
N ILE A 59 9.46 21.04 -10.51
CA ILE A 59 8.50 19.95 -10.62
C ILE A 59 8.71 18.95 -9.49
N ASN A 60 7.68 18.81 -8.66
CA ASN A 60 7.63 17.79 -7.61
C ASN A 60 6.34 16.95 -7.63
N ASN A 61 5.39 17.27 -8.51
CA ASN A 61 4.13 16.56 -8.64
C ASN A 61 3.48 16.80 -10.03
N PHE A 62 2.38 16.10 -10.29
CA PHE A 62 1.67 16.20 -11.56
C PHE A 62 1.06 17.58 -11.84
N SER A 63 0.59 18.29 -10.80
CA SER A 63 0.03 19.65 -10.97
C SER A 63 1.08 20.62 -11.51
N ASN A 64 2.33 20.53 -11.02
CA ASN A 64 3.42 21.36 -11.53
C ASN A 64 3.75 21.05 -12.99
N ILE A 65 3.71 19.78 -13.39
CA ILE A 65 3.87 19.37 -14.80
C ILE A 65 2.79 20.02 -15.67
N LEU A 66 1.53 20.01 -15.23
CA LEU A 66 0.43 20.61 -15.99
C LEU A 66 0.61 22.13 -16.15
N SER A 67 0.94 22.83 -15.07
CA SER A 67 1.22 24.27 -15.13
C SER A 67 2.41 24.58 -16.05
N SER A 68 3.50 23.84 -15.94
CA SER A 68 4.69 24.05 -16.77
C SER A 68 4.43 23.76 -18.25
N LEU A 69 3.71 22.68 -18.56
CA LEU A 69 3.29 22.34 -19.92
C LEU A 69 2.38 23.41 -20.53
N GLN A 70 1.44 23.95 -19.76
CA GLN A 70 0.56 25.04 -20.20
C GLN A 70 1.38 26.28 -20.53
N GLU A 71 2.23 26.74 -19.61
CA GLU A 71 3.10 27.90 -19.84
C GLU A 71 4.03 27.72 -21.04
N TYR A 72 4.63 26.54 -21.18
CA TYR A 72 5.50 26.21 -22.30
C TYR A 72 4.73 26.20 -23.62
N SER A 73 3.50 25.68 -23.61
CA SER A 73 2.63 25.69 -24.79
C SER A 73 2.28 27.11 -25.21
N ASP A 74 1.92 27.97 -24.26
CA ASP A 74 1.58 29.36 -24.54
C ASP A 74 2.79 30.14 -25.08
N LYS A 75 3.97 29.97 -24.48
CA LYS A 75 5.23 30.62 -24.91
C LYS A 75 5.67 30.21 -26.31
N ASN A 76 5.46 28.95 -26.70
CA ASN A 76 5.92 28.40 -27.98
C ASN A 76 4.81 28.32 -29.04
N ASN A 77 3.61 28.84 -28.73
CA ASN A 77 2.43 28.71 -29.57
C ASN A 77 2.19 27.24 -29.96
N TYR A 78 2.03 26.37 -28.96
CA TYR A 78 1.63 24.98 -29.12
C TYR A 78 0.20 24.77 -28.60
N LYS A 79 -0.41 23.65 -28.97
CA LYS A 79 -1.74 23.24 -28.51
C LYS A 79 -1.59 22.33 -27.29
N PHE A 80 -2.13 22.78 -26.16
CA PHE A 80 -2.33 21.93 -24.99
C PHE A 80 -3.79 21.48 -24.89
N ASP A 81 -4.01 20.17 -24.77
CA ASP A 81 -5.32 19.58 -24.52
C ASP A 81 -5.45 19.24 -23.03
N ASN A 82 -6.22 20.06 -22.30
CA ASN A 82 -6.49 19.86 -20.87
C ASN A 82 -7.26 18.56 -20.57
N GLY A 83 -8.04 18.04 -21.51
CA GLY A 83 -8.81 16.81 -21.32
C GLY A 83 -7.92 15.57 -21.45
N ASN A 84 -6.98 15.60 -22.40
CA ASN A 84 -6.07 14.50 -22.65
C ASN A 84 -4.69 14.63 -21.99
N TYR A 85 -4.36 15.80 -21.45
CA TYR A 85 -3.04 16.18 -20.96
C TYR A 85 -1.97 15.95 -22.02
N THR A 86 -2.23 16.40 -23.25
CA THR A 86 -1.29 16.27 -24.37
C THR A 86 -0.87 17.63 -24.88
N CYS A 87 0.41 17.76 -25.24
CA CYS A 87 0.97 18.95 -25.87
C CYS A 87 1.46 18.59 -27.28
N LYS A 88 1.02 19.33 -28.30
CA LYS A 88 1.41 19.14 -29.71
C LYS A 88 1.64 20.48 -30.39
N SER A 89 2.56 20.54 -31.35
CA SER A 89 2.74 21.74 -32.18
C SER A 89 1.56 21.94 -33.14
N TYR A 90 1.31 23.18 -33.58
CA TYR A 90 0.26 23.49 -34.59
C TYR A 90 0.61 23.03 -36.03
N SER A 91 1.69 22.29 -36.22
CA SER A 91 2.05 21.78 -37.56
C SER A 91 0.98 20.82 -38.11
N SER A 92 0.85 20.74 -39.43
CA SER A 92 -0.09 19.85 -40.12
C SER A 92 0.12 18.36 -39.81
N THR A 93 1.32 17.98 -39.37
CA THR A 93 1.66 16.63 -38.89
C THR A 93 1.60 16.48 -37.38
N GLY A 94 1.43 17.58 -36.62
CA GLY A 94 1.26 17.62 -35.17
C GLY A 94 2.41 16.96 -34.41
N ASN A 95 3.61 17.56 -34.41
CA ASN A 95 4.72 17.04 -33.60
C ASN A 95 4.32 16.99 -32.13
N ILE A 96 4.35 15.78 -31.56
CA ILE A 96 4.01 15.53 -30.16
C ILE A 96 5.16 16.05 -29.30
N ILE A 97 4.82 16.79 -28.26
CA ILE A 97 5.75 17.34 -27.26
C ILE A 97 5.64 16.54 -25.97
N PHE A 98 4.40 16.22 -25.57
CA PHE A 98 4.09 15.40 -24.41
C PHE A 98 2.78 14.64 -24.62
N GLU A 99 2.75 13.36 -24.23
CA GLU A 99 1.51 12.59 -24.10
C GLU A 99 1.68 11.40 -23.15
N PHE A 100 0.59 10.95 -22.55
CA PHE A 100 0.57 9.67 -21.85
C PHE A 100 0.53 8.50 -22.85
N ARG A 101 1.31 7.47 -22.57
CA ARG A 101 1.32 6.19 -23.28
C ARG A 101 0.58 5.09 -22.51
N ASN A 102 0.46 5.26 -21.20
CA ASN A 102 -0.35 4.42 -20.32
C ASN A 102 -1.61 5.18 -19.86
N ASN A 103 -2.78 4.71 -20.28
CA ASN A 103 -4.07 5.36 -19.99
C ASN A 103 -4.48 5.19 -18.53
N PHE A 104 -4.22 4.04 -17.93
CA PHE A 104 -4.49 3.82 -16.51
C PHE A 104 -3.66 4.77 -15.63
N PHE A 105 -2.38 4.97 -15.94
CA PHE A 105 -1.51 5.93 -15.26
C PHE A 105 -2.01 7.37 -15.43
N LYS A 106 -2.48 7.75 -16.63
CA LYS A 106 -3.15 9.05 -16.85
C LYS A 106 -4.35 9.23 -15.91
N LYS A 107 -5.19 8.21 -15.74
CA LYS A 107 -6.37 8.27 -14.85
C LYS A 107 -5.96 8.42 -13.38
N ILE A 108 -4.97 7.66 -12.93
CA ILE A 108 -4.41 7.76 -11.57
C ILE A 108 -3.88 9.17 -11.30
N ASN A 109 -3.13 9.75 -12.23
CA ASN A 109 -2.58 11.09 -12.08
C ASN A 109 -3.65 12.19 -12.04
N LYS A 110 -4.74 12.03 -12.79
CA LYS A 110 -5.87 12.94 -12.69
C LYS A 110 -6.47 12.94 -11.27
N LYS A 111 -6.58 11.78 -10.63
CA LYS A 111 -7.09 11.65 -9.26
C LYS A 111 -6.09 12.07 -8.19
N SER A 112 -4.79 11.95 -8.45
CA SER A 112 -3.73 12.36 -7.51
C SER A 112 -3.74 13.85 -7.19
N ILE A 113 -4.25 14.68 -8.11
CA ILE A 113 -4.48 16.12 -7.89
C ILE A 113 -5.44 16.37 -6.71
N ILE A 114 -6.39 15.45 -6.47
CA ILE A 114 -7.44 15.56 -5.44
C ILE A 114 -7.01 14.86 -4.12
N ASN A 115 -5.73 14.50 -4.00
CA ASN A 115 -5.05 13.96 -2.81
C ASN A 115 -5.38 12.53 -2.35
N TRP A 116 -6.41 11.86 -2.87
CA TRP A 116 -6.66 10.46 -2.56
C TRP A 116 -6.63 9.61 -3.82
N VAL A 117 -5.57 8.82 -3.95
CA VAL A 117 -5.46 7.77 -4.97
C VAL A 117 -5.40 6.45 -4.26
N ASP A 118 -6.33 5.59 -4.60
CA ASP A 118 -6.28 4.18 -4.28
C ASP A 118 -6.12 3.40 -5.59
N ILE A 119 -4.87 3.08 -5.95
CA ILE A 119 -4.54 2.45 -7.23
C ILE A 119 -5.26 1.10 -7.38
N GLU A 120 -5.45 0.37 -6.29
CA GLU A 120 -6.12 -0.94 -6.28
C GLU A 120 -7.60 -0.79 -6.64
N ASN A 121 -8.30 0.12 -5.96
CA ASN A 121 -9.69 0.39 -6.27
C ASN A 121 -9.86 1.01 -7.66
N GLU A 122 -8.98 1.93 -8.10
CA GLU A 122 -9.04 2.48 -9.45
C GLU A 122 -8.94 1.40 -10.52
N TYR A 123 -8.02 0.46 -10.36
CA TYR A 123 -7.90 -0.68 -11.26
C TYR A 123 -9.16 -1.55 -11.25
N TYR A 124 -9.70 -1.84 -10.06
CA TYR A 124 -10.92 -2.62 -9.91
C TYR A 124 -12.13 -1.96 -10.60
N GLN A 125 -12.32 -0.65 -10.44
CA GLN A 125 -13.40 0.08 -11.11
C GLN A 125 -13.25 0.06 -12.63
N GLU A 126 -12.04 0.24 -13.15
CA GLU A 126 -11.76 0.16 -14.58
C GLU A 126 -12.01 -1.23 -15.14
N LEU A 127 -11.64 -2.27 -14.39
CA LEU A 127 -11.92 -3.65 -14.72
C LEU A 127 -13.43 -3.92 -14.76
N LYS A 128 -14.20 -3.41 -13.78
CA LYS A 128 -15.68 -3.49 -13.76
C LYS A 128 -16.33 -2.79 -14.95
N ILE A 129 -15.88 -1.59 -15.29
CA ILE A 129 -16.41 -0.84 -16.44
C ILE A 129 -16.16 -1.65 -17.71
N LYS A 130 -14.92 -2.11 -17.92
CA LYS A 130 -14.57 -2.89 -19.11
C LYS A 130 -15.31 -4.23 -19.16
N SER A 131 -15.50 -4.90 -18.02
CA SER A 131 -16.21 -6.19 -17.95
C SER A 131 -17.72 -6.07 -18.20
N LYS A 132 -18.37 -4.98 -17.74
CA LYS A 132 -19.80 -4.72 -17.94
C LYS A 132 -20.19 -4.36 -19.37
N ILE A 133 -19.25 -3.88 -20.21
CA ILE A 133 -19.49 -3.67 -21.66
C ILE A 133 -20.05 -4.94 -22.33
N LYS A 134 -19.71 -6.13 -21.80
CA LYS A 134 -20.22 -7.43 -22.25
C LYS A 134 -21.73 -7.65 -22.08
N LYS A 135 -22.39 -7.00 -21.10
CA LYS A 135 -23.82 -7.23 -20.80
C LYS A 135 -24.77 -6.39 -21.66
N ALA A 136 -24.32 -5.26 -22.20
CA ALA A 136 -25.17 -4.34 -22.96
C ALA A 136 -25.23 -4.65 -24.46
N ASP A 137 -24.14 -5.15 -25.05
CA ASP A 137 -24.03 -5.34 -26.49
C ASP A 137 -24.01 -6.83 -26.87
N SER A 138 -25.19 -7.45 -26.84
CA SER A 138 -25.42 -8.80 -27.38
C SER A 138 -25.47 -8.77 -28.92
N ILE A 139 -24.35 -8.49 -29.57
CA ILE A 139 -24.15 -8.68 -31.03
C ILE A 139 -22.81 -9.41 -31.25
N GLU A 140 -22.87 -10.47 -32.05
CA GLU A 140 -21.93 -11.60 -32.10
C GLU A 140 -20.54 -11.28 -32.71
N ASN A 141 -19.55 -12.02 -32.17
CA ASN A 141 -18.26 -12.45 -32.73
C ASN A 141 -17.08 -11.47 -32.88
N ASP A 142 -17.25 -10.20 -33.30
CA ASP A 142 -16.09 -9.29 -33.41
C ASP A 142 -15.76 -8.55 -32.09
N ASN A 143 -16.78 -8.26 -31.27
CA ASN A 143 -16.62 -7.54 -30.00
C ASN A 143 -15.85 -8.32 -28.91
N ASN A 144 -15.83 -9.66 -28.99
CA ASN A 144 -15.15 -10.50 -28.00
C ASN A 144 -13.62 -10.34 -28.05
N LYS A 145 -13.06 -10.12 -29.24
CA LYS A 145 -11.61 -9.97 -29.44
C LYS A 145 -11.15 -8.59 -28.98
N GLU A 146 -11.91 -7.53 -29.28
CA GLU A 146 -11.61 -6.17 -28.81
C GLU A 146 -11.77 -6.03 -27.29
N HIS A 147 -12.80 -6.65 -26.71
CA HIS A 147 -13.00 -6.68 -25.26
C HIS A 147 -11.85 -7.37 -24.53
N SER A 148 -11.48 -8.59 -24.97
CA SER A 148 -10.33 -9.31 -24.41
C SER A 148 -9.03 -8.53 -24.56
N ASN A 149 -8.87 -7.79 -25.65
CA ASN A 149 -7.72 -6.91 -25.86
C ASN A 149 -7.73 -5.71 -24.90
N SER A 150 -8.89 -5.12 -24.63
CA SER A 150 -9.02 -3.95 -23.74
C SER A 150 -8.73 -4.25 -22.27
N ILE A 151 -9.05 -5.47 -21.81
CA ILE A 151 -8.71 -5.97 -20.47
C ILE A 151 -7.22 -6.32 -20.43
N LYS A 152 -6.70 -6.98 -21.47
CA LYS A 152 -5.27 -7.26 -21.55
C LYS A 152 -4.42 -6.00 -21.48
N ILE A 153 -4.80 -4.95 -22.24
CA ILE A 153 -4.14 -3.64 -22.18
C ILE A 153 -4.21 -3.05 -20.77
N LEU A 154 -5.37 -3.12 -20.09
CA LEU A 154 -5.48 -2.62 -18.72
C LEU A 154 -4.55 -3.39 -17.75
N ASN A 155 -4.47 -4.72 -17.87
CA ASN A 155 -3.60 -5.54 -17.04
C ASN A 155 -2.12 -5.22 -17.31
N ASP A 156 -1.74 -5.06 -18.57
CA ASP A 156 -0.38 -4.69 -18.96
C ASP A 156 -0.04 -3.28 -18.42
N GLU A 157 -0.95 -2.31 -18.56
CA GLU A 157 -0.82 -0.96 -18.02
C GLU A 157 -0.73 -0.95 -16.49
N PHE A 158 -1.46 -1.84 -15.81
CA PHE A 158 -1.42 -1.99 -14.34
C PHE A 158 -0.09 -2.59 -13.87
N GLU A 159 0.40 -3.62 -14.55
CA GLU A 159 1.68 -4.27 -14.20
C GLU A 159 2.88 -3.33 -14.37
N GLN A 160 2.86 -2.43 -15.35
CA GLN A 160 3.85 -1.35 -15.47
C GLN A 160 3.89 -0.47 -14.21
N ILE A 161 2.72 -0.08 -13.70
CA ILE A 161 2.61 0.75 -12.49
C ILE A 161 3.04 -0.03 -11.25
N ARG A 162 2.63 -1.30 -11.13
CA ARG A 162 3.05 -2.20 -10.05
C ARG A 162 4.57 -2.33 -9.98
N SER A 163 5.21 -2.58 -11.12
CA SER A 163 6.67 -2.70 -11.22
C SER A 163 7.37 -1.40 -10.82
N LEU A 164 6.83 -0.25 -11.26
CA LEU A 164 7.36 1.06 -10.88
C LEU A 164 7.19 1.39 -9.41
N PHE A 165 6.06 1.00 -8.82
CA PHE A 165 5.81 1.18 -7.39
C PHE A 165 6.74 0.30 -6.54
N GLU A 166 6.97 -0.95 -6.96
CA GLU A 166 7.93 -1.84 -6.31
C GLU A 166 9.34 -1.25 -6.32
N ASN A 167 9.79 -0.80 -7.50
CA ASN A 167 11.09 -0.13 -7.66
C ASN A 167 11.18 1.14 -6.81
N TYR A 168 10.11 1.93 -6.76
CA TYR A 168 10.04 3.11 -5.91
C TYR A 168 10.24 2.75 -4.44
N LEU A 169 9.48 1.78 -3.91
CA LEU A 169 9.61 1.36 -2.51
C LEU A 169 11.02 0.82 -2.23
N MET A 170 11.61 0.09 -3.16
CA MET A 170 12.98 -0.40 -3.04
C MET A 170 14.01 0.73 -2.95
N GLU A 171 14.01 1.67 -3.91
CA GLU A 171 15.02 2.73 -3.99
C GLU A 171 14.82 3.85 -2.97
N HIS A 172 13.57 4.17 -2.63
CA HIS A 172 13.22 5.34 -1.82
C HIS A 172 12.83 4.99 -0.38
N VAL A 173 12.50 3.73 -0.08
CA VAL A 173 12.17 3.27 1.28
C VAL A 173 13.22 2.26 1.75
N THR A 174 13.26 1.06 1.19
CA THR A 174 14.06 -0.06 1.71
C THR A 174 15.56 0.26 1.76
N LYS A 175 16.11 0.92 0.72
CA LYS A 175 17.55 1.27 0.70
C LYS A 175 17.92 2.49 1.55
N LYS A 176 16.96 3.36 1.86
CA LYS A 176 17.21 4.63 2.56
C LYS A 176 16.91 4.56 4.05
N PHE A 177 15.95 3.72 4.43
CA PHE A 177 15.50 3.57 5.79
C PHE A 177 16.04 2.26 6.37
N TYR A 178 16.83 2.39 7.43
CA TYR A 178 17.31 1.26 8.20
C TYR A 178 16.26 0.91 9.26
N PHE A 179 15.64 -0.26 9.11
CA PHE A 179 14.63 -0.78 10.05
C PHE A 179 15.25 -1.36 11.34
N ASP A 180 16.57 -1.50 11.41
CA ASP A 180 17.29 -2.06 12.57
C ASP A 180 17.83 -0.96 13.52
N LYS A 181 16.98 -0.03 13.99
CA LYS A 181 17.43 1.05 14.90
C LYS A 181 16.93 0.87 16.33
N ASP A 182 17.86 0.94 17.29
CA ASP A 182 17.67 1.12 18.74
C ASP A 182 16.31 0.64 19.32
N PRO A 183 16.27 -0.56 19.93
CA PRO A 183 15.08 -1.10 20.60
C PRO A 183 14.42 -0.15 21.59
N SER A 184 15.15 0.83 22.13
CA SER A 184 14.61 1.81 23.08
C SER A 184 13.45 2.65 22.51
N LYS A 185 13.41 2.84 21.19
CA LYS A 185 12.35 3.62 20.49
C LYS A 185 11.09 2.81 20.20
N ALA A 186 11.18 1.48 20.25
CA ALA A 186 10.05 0.57 20.03
C ALA A 186 9.17 0.39 21.28
N ASN A 187 9.64 0.84 22.45
CA ASN A 187 9.02 0.56 23.75
C ASN A 187 7.55 0.96 23.85
N SER A 188 7.14 2.08 23.24
CA SER A 188 5.75 2.53 23.31
C SER A 188 4.79 1.54 22.63
N LEU A 189 5.12 1.08 21.41
CA LEU A 189 4.31 0.09 20.70
C LEU A 189 4.38 -1.28 21.37
N LEU A 190 5.57 -1.69 21.79
CA LEU A 190 5.78 -2.97 22.45
C LEU A 190 4.96 -3.08 23.75
N ASN A 191 4.80 -2.00 24.50
CA ASN A 191 3.93 -1.98 25.68
C ASN A 191 2.46 -2.30 25.36
N PHE A 192 1.93 -1.94 24.18
CA PHE A 192 0.58 -2.34 23.76
C PHE A 192 0.48 -3.81 23.37
N ILE A 193 1.60 -4.40 22.93
CA ILE A 193 1.66 -5.81 22.55
C ILE A 193 1.86 -6.70 23.78
N LYS A 194 2.45 -6.16 24.85
CA LYS A 194 2.67 -6.88 26.11
C LYS A 194 1.36 -7.38 26.71
N GLU A 195 1.43 -8.56 27.29
CA GLU A 195 0.30 -9.26 27.90
C GLU A 195 0.23 -8.97 29.39
N GLU A 196 -0.97 -8.55 29.81
CA GLU A 196 -1.29 -8.23 31.19
C GLU A 196 -2.71 -8.71 31.51
N PRO A 197 -2.93 -9.32 32.68
CA PRO A 197 -4.26 -9.72 33.12
C PRO A 197 -5.23 -8.53 33.12
N LYS A 198 -6.43 -8.74 32.61
CA LYS A 198 -7.49 -7.72 32.49
C LYS A 198 -8.42 -7.69 33.70
N ARG A 199 -8.41 -8.74 34.53
CA ARG A 199 -9.29 -8.92 35.69
C ARG A 199 -10.77 -8.82 35.31
N TYR A 200 -11.18 -9.55 34.27
CA TYR A 200 -12.55 -9.55 33.73
C TYR A 200 -13.62 -9.91 34.77
N SER A 201 -13.26 -10.70 35.79
CA SER A 201 -14.15 -11.12 36.87
C SER A 201 -14.41 -10.01 37.91
N GLU A 202 -13.53 -9.03 38.01
CA GLU A 202 -13.50 -8.07 39.14
C GLU A 202 -13.64 -6.61 38.68
N SER A 203 -13.36 -6.32 37.41
CA SER A 203 -13.38 -4.96 36.87
C SER A 203 -14.47 -4.75 35.82
N ASN A 204 -15.29 -3.72 36.02
CA ASN A 204 -16.22 -3.24 34.99
C ASN A 204 -15.52 -2.49 33.85
N SER A 205 -14.21 -2.17 33.97
CA SER A 205 -13.46 -1.39 32.97
C SER A 205 -13.36 -2.07 31.60
N HIS A 206 -13.55 -3.40 31.56
CA HIS A 206 -13.47 -4.19 30.33
C HIS A 206 -14.81 -4.84 29.96
N LYS A 207 -15.91 -4.42 30.59
CA LYS A 207 -17.24 -4.97 30.30
C LYS A 207 -17.63 -4.79 28.83
N SER A 208 -17.32 -3.63 28.26
CA SER A 208 -17.57 -3.35 26.84
C SER A 208 -16.84 -4.30 25.89
N CYS A 209 -15.70 -4.87 26.30
CA CYS A 209 -14.96 -5.84 25.50
C CYS A 209 -15.61 -7.22 25.58
N LEU A 210 -16.10 -7.63 26.76
CA LEU A 210 -16.81 -8.90 26.92
C LEU A 210 -18.16 -8.91 26.17
N ASP A 211 -18.82 -7.75 26.10
CA ASP A 211 -20.09 -7.58 25.37
C ASP A 211 -19.93 -7.80 23.84
N GLU A 212 -18.70 -7.80 23.30
CA GLU A 212 -18.42 -8.13 21.89
C GLU A 212 -18.42 -9.64 21.61
N PHE A 213 -18.42 -10.47 22.66
CA PHE A 213 -18.38 -11.93 22.54
C PHE A 213 -19.72 -12.58 22.91
N PRO A 214 -20.02 -13.77 22.34
CA PRO A 214 -21.08 -14.64 22.84
C PRO A 214 -20.91 -14.93 24.33
N LYS A 215 -22.03 -15.17 25.03
CA LYS A 215 -22.01 -15.44 26.48
C LYS A 215 -21.24 -16.71 26.85
N GLU A 216 -21.23 -17.67 25.94
CA GLU A 216 -20.50 -18.93 26.08
C GLU A 216 -18.98 -18.67 26.14
N ASP A 217 -18.49 -17.76 25.29
CA ASP A 217 -17.08 -17.37 25.23
C ASP A 217 -16.69 -16.46 26.42
N GLU A 218 -17.63 -15.68 26.96
CA GLU A 218 -17.41 -14.82 28.13
C GLU A 218 -16.90 -15.62 29.35
N LEU A 219 -17.45 -16.80 29.58
CA LEU A 219 -17.01 -17.68 30.68
C LEU A 219 -15.57 -18.17 30.46
N GLU A 220 -15.26 -18.62 29.24
CA GLU A 220 -13.91 -19.08 28.88
C GLU A 220 -12.88 -17.95 29.02
N LEU A 221 -13.23 -16.73 28.57
CA LEU A 221 -12.38 -15.55 28.68
C LEU A 221 -12.08 -15.18 30.15
N LYS A 222 -13.09 -15.23 31.02
CA LYS A 222 -12.93 -14.99 32.46
C LYS A 222 -12.05 -16.04 33.13
N GLU A 223 -12.26 -17.32 32.80
CA GLU A 223 -11.44 -18.41 33.34
C GLU A 223 -9.98 -18.30 32.88
N PHE A 224 -9.75 -17.99 31.60
CA PHE A 224 -8.41 -17.79 31.05
C PHE A 224 -7.68 -16.63 31.75
N ASP A 225 -8.36 -15.50 31.91
CA ASP A 225 -7.80 -14.30 32.53
C ASP A 225 -7.52 -14.48 34.03
N ASN A 226 -8.38 -15.20 34.76
CA ASN A 226 -8.12 -15.55 36.16
C ASN A 226 -6.88 -16.43 36.31
N LYS A 227 -6.72 -17.46 35.46
CA LYS A 227 -5.51 -18.30 35.45
C LYS A 227 -4.26 -17.49 35.09
N PHE A 228 -4.39 -16.55 34.15
CA PHE A 228 -3.29 -15.66 33.80
C PHE A 228 -2.91 -14.73 34.96
N TYR A 229 -3.90 -14.20 35.68
CA TYR A 229 -3.69 -13.37 36.86
C TYR A 229 -2.98 -14.13 38.00
N GLU A 230 -3.37 -15.37 38.25
CA GLU A 230 -2.67 -16.25 39.20
C GLU A 230 -1.21 -16.46 38.78
N ALA A 231 -0.97 -16.85 37.52
CA ALA A 231 0.38 -17.03 37.00
C ALA A 231 1.21 -15.73 37.08
N TYR A 232 0.59 -14.57 36.86
CA TYR A 232 1.22 -13.27 37.00
C TYR A 232 1.69 -13.01 38.44
N ASN A 233 0.82 -13.24 39.43
CA ASN A 233 1.15 -13.04 40.85
C ASN A 233 2.20 -14.04 41.36
N HIS A 234 2.21 -15.26 40.81
CA HIS A 234 3.19 -16.30 41.16
C HIS A 234 4.49 -16.23 40.36
N ARG A 235 4.65 -15.25 39.44
CA ARG A 235 5.80 -15.13 38.52
C ARG A 235 5.99 -16.37 37.63
N GLU A 236 4.88 -17.02 37.25
CA GLU A 236 4.83 -18.20 36.38
C GLU A 236 4.31 -17.87 34.97
N VAL A 237 4.27 -16.59 34.58
CA VAL A 237 3.75 -16.14 33.28
C VAL A 237 4.39 -16.87 32.10
N LYS A 238 5.70 -17.10 32.14
CA LYS A 238 6.40 -17.81 31.07
C LYS A 238 5.85 -19.22 30.86
N LYS A 239 5.68 -19.98 31.95
CA LYS A 239 5.10 -21.32 31.93
C LYS A 239 3.65 -21.28 31.43
N PHE A 240 2.87 -20.31 31.90
CA PHE A 240 1.50 -20.10 31.42
C PHE A 240 1.45 -19.87 29.90
N ILE A 241 2.33 -19.03 29.36
CA ILE A 241 2.44 -18.75 27.93
C ILE A 241 2.80 -20.02 27.13
N GLU A 242 3.76 -20.79 27.61
CA GLU A 242 4.21 -22.05 26.99
C GLU A 242 3.08 -23.10 26.96
N ASP A 243 2.33 -23.24 28.06
CA ASP A 243 1.26 -24.24 28.21
C ASP A 243 0.02 -23.90 27.35
N ASN A 244 -0.31 -22.62 27.18
CA ASN A 244 -1.54 -22.19 26.49
C ASN A 244 -1.39 -22.01 24.97
N LYS A 245 -0.18 -22.15 24.41
CA LYS A 245 0.10 -22.13 22.95
C LYS A 245 -0.51 -20.93 22.19
N CYS A 246 -0.74 -19.81 22.86
CA CYS A 246 -1.29 -18.60 22.27
C CYS A 246 -0.20 -17.85 21.50
N HIS A 247 -0.59 -17.12 20.45
CA HIS A 247 0.31 -16.36 19.61
C HIS A 247 -0.16 -14.92 19.42
N ASN A 248 0.82 -14.03 19.26
CA ASN A 248 0.65 -12.72 18.65
C ASN A 248 0.70 -12.89 17.13
N ILE A 249 -0.44 -12.79 16.45
CA ILE A 249 -0.56 -12.95 14.99
C ILE A 249 -0.61 -11.55 14.36
N PHE A 250 0.46 -11.17 13.68
CA PHE A 250 0.53 -9.96 12.87
C PHE A 250 0.00 -10.27 11.47
N LEU A 251 -1.14 -9.67 11.10
CA LEU A 251 -1.60 -9.61 9.72
C LEU A 251 -1.01 -8.35 9.08
N ASN A 252 0.03 -8.52 8.27
CA ASN A 252 0.75 -7.43 7.65
C ASN A 252 0.29 -7.21 6.21
N PHE A 253 -0.29 -6.05 5.95
CA PHE A 253 -0.67 -5.56 4.63
C PHE A 253 0.41 -4.64 4.02
N ASN A 254 1.46 -4.30 4.77
CA ASN A 254 2.54 -3.45 4.27
C ASN A 254 3.56 -4.24 3.48
N TYR A 255 4.03 -3.64 2.38
CA TYR A 255 5.06 -4.23 1.53
C TYR A 255 6.46 -4.21 2.16
N THR A 256 6.69 -3.31 3.11
CA THR A 256 8.01 -3.06 3.71
C THR A 256 8.33 -4.00 4.88
N HIS A 257 9.58 -3.94 5.34
CA HIS A 257 10.14 -4.71 6.45
C HIS A 257 9.94 -4.03 7.82
N SER A 258 9.12 -2.98 7.90
CA SER A 258 9.02 -2.10 9.07
C SER A 258 8.63 -2.82 10.38
N ILE A 259 7.81 -3.86 10.29
CA ILE A 259 7.35 -4.62 11.47
C ILE A 259 8.36 -5.65 11.98
N ASP A 260 9.35 -6.04 11.17
CA ASP A 260 10.29 -7.11 11.49
C ASP A 260 11.04 -6.86 12.78
N GLN A 261 11.45 -5.62 12.99
CA GLN A 261 12.18 -5.22 14.17
C GLN A 261 11.37 -5.50 15.45
N TYR A 262 10.07 -5.19 15.44
CA TYR A 262 9.17 -5.43 16.57
C TYR A 262 9.02 -6.93 16.83
N CYS A 263 8.81 -7.72 15.77
CA CYS A 263 8.75 -9.17 15.90
C CYS A 263 10.06 -9.76 16.44
N ASN A 264 11.21 -9.26 16.01
CA ASN A 264 12.54 -9.70 16.45
C ASN A 264 12.81 -9.33 17.92
N ILE A 265 12.41 -8.12 18.34
CA ILE A 265 12.50 -7.70 19.75
C ILE A 265 11.64 -8.61 20.61
N ILE A 266 10.38 -8.87 20.25
CA ILE A 266 9.49 -9.75 21.01
C ILE A 266 10.10 -11.15 21.16
N LYS A 267 10.59 -11.74 20.05
CA LYS A 267 11.26 -13.05 20.06
C LYS A 267 12.47 -13.08 20.98
N SER A 268 13.28 -12.02 20.96
CA SER A 268 14.48 -11.89 21.80
C SER A 268 14.14 -11.67 23.28
N SER A 269 13.11 -10.86 23.56
CA SER A 269 12.58 -10.62 24.89
C SER A 269 12.06 -11.90 25.52
N CYS A 270 11.26 -12.70 24.80
CA CYS A 270 10.81 -14.04 25.28
C CYS A 270 11.97 -14.97 25.69
N SER A 271 13.17 -14.73 25.15
CA SER A 271 14.36 -15.56 25.39
C SER A 271 15.25 -15.05 26.53
N ILE A 272 15.24 -13.74 26.84
CA ILE A 272 16.28 -13.08 27.66
C ILE A 272 15.70 -12.30 28.84
N ARG A 273 14.49 -11.75 28.72
CA ARG A 273 13.87 -10.88 29.73
C ARG A 273 12.55 -11.52 30.14
N ASP A 274 12.19 -11.48 31.42
CA ASP A 274 10.87 -11.91 31.91
C ASP A 274 9.79 -10.90 31.46
N GLU A 275 9.65 -10.72 30.15
CA GLU A 275 8.66 -9.86 29.51
C GLU A 275 7.51 -10.74 29.00
N ASN A 276 6.28 -10.33 29.36
CA ASN A 276 5.07 -11.09 29.10
C ASN A 276 4.62 -10.93 27.64
N TYR A 277 5.26 -11.61 26.69
CA TYR A 277 4.79 -11.66 25.31
C TYR A 277 4.47 -13.08 24.88
N PHE A 278 3.35 -13.26 24.18
CA PHE A 278 3.11 -14.47 23.41
C PHE A 278 4.08 -14.56 22.20
N PRO A 279 4.48 -15.77 21.78
CA PRO A 279 5.22 -16.00 20.56
C PRO A 279 4.58 -15.32 19.35
N THR A 280 5.39 -14.77 18.45
CA THR A 280 4.90 -14.04 17.27
C THR A 280 4.78 -14.92 16.04
N LYS A 281 3.71 -14.72 15.27
CA LYS A 281 3.53 -15.21 13.90
C LYS A 281 3.20 -14.03 13.02
N MET A 282 3.79 -13.96 11.84
CA MET A 282 3.50 -12.91 10.86
C MET A 282 2.91 -13.58 9.62
N ILE A 283 1.76 -13.07 9.18
CA ILE A 283 1.09 -13.46 7.95
C ILE A 283 1.12 -12.23 7.04
N GLN A 284 1.73 -12.40 5.88
CA GLN A 284 1.96 -11.33 4.93
C GLN A 284 0.91 -11.41 3.82
N ILE A 285 -0.02 -10.45 3.80
CA ILE A 285 -1.24 -10.51 2.97
C ILE A 285 -1.00 -9.99 1.54
N HIS A 286 -0.33 -8.86 1.41
CA HIS A 286 -0.05 -8.20 0.12
C HIS A 286 1.36 -8.51 -0.41
N GLY A 287 1.94 -9.62 0.03
CA GLY A 287 3.32 -9.94 -0.32
C GLY A 287 4.31 -8.94 0.28
N ARG A 288 5.59 -9.12 -0.03
CA ARG A 288 6.67 -8.35 0.59
C ARG A 288 7.79 -8.09 -0.38
N LEU A 289 8.41 -6.92 -0.25
CA LEU A 289 9.58 -6.56 -1.05
C LEU A 289 10.69 -7.59 -0.85
N ASN A 290 11.36 -7.96 -1.94
CA ASN A 290 12.42 -8.98 -1.98
C ASN A 290 12.01 -10.39 -1.53
N ASP A 291 10.71 -10.71 -1.44
CA ASP A 291 10.24 -12.06 -1.16
C ASP A 291 9.80 -12.76 -2.45
N ARG A 292 10.63 -13.72 -2.92
CA ARG A 292 10.33 -14.49 -4.14
C ARG A 292 9.16 -15.45 -3.98
N ASN A 293 8.85 -15.86 -2.75
CA ASN A 293 7.79 -16.82 -2.46
C ASN A 293 6.45 -16.11 -2.20
N ASN A 294 6.50 -14.84 -1.82
CA ASN A 294 5.33 -14.01 -1.57
C ASN A 294 5.54 -12.61 -2.16
N GLN A 295 5.59 -12.55 -3.48
CA GLN A 295 5.81 -11.31 -4.23
C GLN A 295 4.69 -10.31 -3.96
N MET A 296 5.05 -9.03 -4.00
CA MET A 296 4.11 -7.91 -3.82
C MET A 296 2.85 -8.09 -4.67
N ASN A 297 1.68 -8.26 -4.07
CA ASN A 297 0.41 -8.35 -4.78
C ASN A 297 -0.53 -7.24 -4.32
N PHE A 298 -1.19 -6.62 -5.29
CA PHE A 298 -2.17 -5.57 -5.05
C PHE A 298 -3.51 -6.21 -4.69
N GLY A 299 -4.13 -5.76 -3.60
CA GLY A 299 -5.41 -6.26 -3.12
C GLY A 299 -6.57 -5.54 -3.81
N PHE A 300 -7.01 -6.00 -4.98
CA PHE A 300 -8.18 -5.42 -5.66
C PHE A 300 -9.41 -6.34 -5.56
N GLY A 301 -10.52 -5.77 -5.09
CA GLY A 301 -11.82 -6.44 -4.97
C GLY A 301 -12.56 -6.06 -3.69
N ASP A 302 -13.88 -6.14 -3.71
CA ASP A 302 -14.72 -6.08 -2.52
C ASP A 302 -15.46 -7.42 -2.42
N GLU A 303 -15.18 -8.20 -1.37
CA GLU A 303 -15.86 -9.48 -1.12
C GLU A 303 -17.38 -9.29 -0.90
N MET A 304 -17.82 -8.06 -0.61
CA MET A 304 -19.22 -7.68 -0.41
C MET A 304 -19.86 -7.10 -1.68
N ASP A 305 -19.14 -7.04 -2.80
CA ASP A 305 -19.67 -6.51 -4.05
C ASP A 305 -20.72 -7.48 -4.63
N THR A 306 -21.97 -7.06 -4.67
CA THR A 306 -23.12 -7.88 -5.12
C THR A 306 -23.40 -7.77 -6.63
N ASP A 307 -22.50 -7.15 -7.40
CA ASP A 307 -22.68 -6.71 -8.79
C ASP A 307 -22.65 -7.79 -9.90
#